data_AF-A0A3P7PVS3-F1
#
_entry.id   AF-A0A3P7PVS3-F1
#
_cell.length_a   1.000
_cell.length_b   1.000
_cell.length_c   1.000
_cell.angle_alpha   90.00
_cell.angle_beta   90.00
_cell.angle_gamma   90.00
#
_symmetry.space_group_name_H-M   'P 1'
#
loop_
_entity.id
_entity.type
_entity.pdbx_description
1 polymer ?
#
loop_
_entity_poly.entity_id
_entity_poly.type
_entity_poly.pdbx_seq_one_letter_code
_entity_poly.pdbx_strand_id
1 'polypeptide(L)'
;MKIDELLQSAMSDFLATIGDPDLNVRRVSLIALNSAAHNKPRMIRDLLDRILPLLYAETVVKQELIKEVEMGPFKHVIDGGLDLRKAAFECMYTLLDTCLEKLDIFEFITYMENGLKDHHDIKLLSYLMLSRLSTLCPSQVLQRLDRLCEPLKAQLQMASKPNAVKQETEKLEELRRAVLRAIIVLQRVPEADRHQQFSDLLSLIRSNSALHSLYTNIERDAMQRSYITDSTMEID
;
A
#
# COMPACT_ATOMS: atom_id res chain seq x y z
N MET A 1 23.72 -24.63 -18.89
CA MET A 1 22.72 -23.55 -18.74
C MET A 1 22.93 -22.94 -17.37
N LYS A 2 23.12 -21.62 -17.27
CA LYS A 2 23.18 -20.95 -15.96
C LYS A 2 21.79 -21.09 -15.30
N ILE A 3 21.71 -21.27 -13.98
CA ILE A 3 20.43 -21.47 -13.26
C ILE A 3 19.37 -20.42 -13.65
N ASP A 4 19.81 -19.19 -13.92
CA ASP A 4 18.92 -18.09 -14.31
C ASP A 4 18.25 -18.30 -15.66
N GLU A 5 18.92 -18.95 -16.62
CA GLU A 5 18.33 -19.28 -17.93
C GLU A 5 17.24 -20.36 -17.79
N LEU A 6 17.45 -21.34 -16.89
CA LEU A 6 16.43 -22.34 -16.53
C LEU A 6 15.21 -21.67 -15.89
N LEU A 7 15.44 -20.83 -14.89
CA LEU A 7 14.37 -20.10 -14.20
C LEU A 7 13.62 -19.19 -15.16
N GLN A 8 14.33 -18.45 -16.01
CA GLN A 8 13.72 -17.57 -17.01
C GLN A 8 12.76 -18.33 -17.93
N SER A 9 13.15 -19.53 -18.38
CA SER A 9 12.34 -20.34 -19.28
C SER A 9 11.06 -20.86 -18.64
N ALA A 10 11.07 -21.14 -17.33
CA ALA A 10 9.91 -21.62 -16.58
C ALA A 10 9.08 -20.49 -15.96
N MET A 11 9.63 -19.28 -15.83
CA MET A 11 9.01 -18.18 -15.08
C MET A 11 7.68 -17.74 -15.68
N SER A 12 7.55 -17.74 -17.02
CA SER A 12 6.29 -17.36 -17.68
C SER A 12 5.14 -18.28 -17.27
N ASP A 13 5.34 -19.60 -17.34
CA ASP A 13 4.32 -20.58 -17.00
C ASP A 13 4.03 -20.59 -15.50
N PHE A 14 5.07 -20.46 -14.69
CA PHE A 14 4.93 -20.38 -13.25
C PHE A 14 4.11 -19.15 -12.82
N LEU A 15 4.41 -17.96 -13.35
CA LEU A 15 3.67 -16.74 -12.98
C LEU A 15 2.24 -16.71 -13.52
N ALA A 16 1.94 -17.42 -14.61
CA ALA A 16 0.57 -17.59 -15.09
C ALA A 16 -0.33 -18.30 -14.05
N THR A 17 0.24 -19.04 -13.09
CA THR A 17 -0.50 -19.70 -12.01
C THR A 17 -1.11 -18.74 -10.97
N ILE A 18 -0.89 -17.42 -11.09
CA ILE A 18 -1.71 -16.42 -10.37
C ILE A 18 -3.20 -16.57 -10.72
N GLY A 19 -3.53 -17.10 -11.90
CA GLY A 19 -4.90 -17.43 -12.30
C GLY A 19 -5.41 -18.81 -11.89
N ASP A 20 -4.62 -19.61 -11.16
CA ASP A 20 -4.94 -21.02 -10.85
C ASP A 20 -6.24 -21.16 -10.03
N PRO A 21 -7.07 -22.20 -10.20
CA PRO A 21 -8.27 -22.39 -9.39
C PRO A 21 -8.01 -22.48 -7.86
N ASP A 22 -6.85 -22.99 -7.44
CA ASP A 22 -6.48 -23.11 -6.02
C ASP A 22 -5.86 -21.80 -5.50
N LEU A 23 -6.50 -21.21 -4.49
CA LEU A 23 -6.02 -19.99 -3.81
C LEU A 23 -4.60 -20.15 -3.23
N ASN A 24 -4.20 -21.35 -2.84
CA ASN A 24 -2.84 -21.59 -2.35
C ASN A 24 -1.80 -21.47 -3.47
N VAL A 25 -2.11 -21.98 -4.66
CA VAL A 25 -1.23 -21.89 -5.82
C VAL A 25 -1.07 -20.42 -6.22
N ARG A 26 -2.18 -19.67 -6.30
CA ARG A 26 -2.13 -18.22 -6.57
C ARG A 26 -1.23 -17.50 -5.56
N ARG A 27 -1.38 -17.80 -4.26
CA ARG A 27 -0.60 -17.15 -3.19
C ARG A 27 0.89 -17.43 -3.33
N VAL A 28 1.27 -18.69 -3.56
CA VAL A 28 2.67 -19.07 -3.76
C VAL A 28 3.24 -18.39 -5.00
N SER A 29 2.45 -18.29 -6.08
CA SER A 29 2.85 -17.56 -7.28
C SER A 29 3.10 -16.08 -7.02
N LEU A 30 2.22 -15.39 -6.27
CA LEU A 30 2.41 -13.99 -5.88
C LEU A 30 3.64 -13.78 -4.99
N ILE A 31 3.89 -14.67 -4.03
CA ILE A 31 5.08 -14.60 -3.17
C ILE A 31 6.36 -14.77 -4.00
N ALA A 32 6.36 -15.71 -4.94
CA ALA A 32 7.47 -15.93 -5.85
C ALA A 32 7.67 -14.76 -6.82
N LEU A 33 6.59 -14.16 -7.33
CA LEU A 33 6.65 -12.91 -8.12
C LEU A 33 7.30 -11.79 -7.30
N ASN A 34 6.87 -11.58 -6.05
CA ASN A 34 7.44 -10.57 -5.16
C ASN A 34 8.94 -10.82 -4.91
N SER A 35 9.31 -12.07 -4.65
CA SER A 35 10.72 -12.46 -4.47
C SER A 35 11.54 -12.23 -5.74
N ALA A 36 11.01 -12.55 -6.92
CA ALA A 36 11.67 -12.29 -8.19
C ALA A 36 11.78 -10.79 -8.48
N ALA A 37 10.75 -10.01 -8.19
CA ALA A 37 10.74 -8.55 -8.33
C ALA A 37 11.82 -7.89 -7.45
N HIS A 38 12.01 -8.39 -6.23
CA HIS A 38 13.01 -7.88 -5.30
C HIS A 38 14.44 -8.30 -5.71
N ASN A 39 14.66 -9.59 -5.96
CA ASN A 39 16.00 -10.16 -6.09
C ASN A 39 16.54 -10.16 -7.52
N LYS A 40 15.66 -10.35 -8.52
CA LYS A 40 16.01 -10.52 -9.94
C LYS A 40 14.98 -9.85 -10.85
N PRO A 41 14.75 -8.52 -10.75
CA PRO A 41 13.69 -7.85 -11.53
C PRO A 41 13.83 -8.06 -13.04
N ARG A 42 15.07 -8.17 -13.56
CA ARG A 42 15.33 -8.48 -14.97
C ARG A 42 14.63 -9.76 -15.46
N MET A 43 14.39 -10.72 -14.56
CA MET A 43 13.76 -12.00 -14.90
C MET A 43 12.26 -11.87 -15.20
N ILE A 44 11.59 -10.88 -14.61
CA ILE A 44 10.15 -10.71 -14.73
C ILE A 44 9.75 -9.51 -15.59
N ARG A 45 10.66 -8.56 -15.85
CA ARG A 45 10.36 -7.29 -16.54
C ARG A 45 9.65 -7.45 -17.89
N ASP A 46 10.03 -8.45 -18.68
CA ASP A 46 9.42 -8.71 -19.99
C ASP A 46 8.13 -9.55 -19.90
N LEU A 47 7.79 -10.04 -18.71
CA LEU A 47 6.56 -10.75 -18.41
C LEU A 47 5.49 -9.83 -17.79
N LEU A 48 5.88 -8.64 -17.30
CA LEU A 48 5.00 -7.77 -16.52
C LEU A 48 3.74 -7.35 -17.27
N ASP A 49 3.80 -7.07 -18.57
CA ASP A 49 2.61 -6.70 -19.36
C ASP A 49 1.50 -7.78 -19.29
N ARG A 50 1.88 -9.05 -19.15
CA ARG A 50 0.94 -10.18 -19.00
C ARG A 50 0.55 -10.45 -17.55
N ILE A 51 1.46 -10.17 -16.61
CA ILE A 51 1.31 -10.52 -15.20
C ILE A 51 0.60 -9.43 -14.39
N LEU A 52 0.80 -8.16 -14.72
CA LEU A 52 0.18 -7.03 -14.00
C LEU A 52 -1.36 -7.13 -13.96
N PRO A 53 -2.08 -7.47 -15.04
CA PRO A 53 -3.53 -7.66 -14.97
C PRO A 53 -3.94 -8.76 -13.97
N LEU A 54 -3.19 -9.87 -13.91
CA LEU A 54 -3.45 -10.96 -12.97
C LEU A 54 -3.15 -10.53 -11.52
N LEU A 55 -2.03 -9.84 -11.30
CA LEU A 55 -1.66 -9.29 -10.00
C LEU A 55 -2.74 -8.34 -9.47
N TYR A 56 -3.17 -7.39 -10.31
CA TYR A 56 -4.19 -6.42 -9.92
C TYR A 56 -5.54 -7.06 -9.64
N ALA A 57 -5.94 -8.09 -10.40
CA ALA A 57 -7.16 -8.85 -10.12
C ALA A 57 -7.15 -9.49 -8.71
N GLU A 58 -5.98 -9.86 -8.20
CA GLU A 58 -5.82 -10.41 -6.84
C GLU A 58 -5.80 -9.34 -5.74
N THR A 59 -5.87 -8.05 -6.06
CA THR A 59 -6.06 -6.96 -5.08
C THR A 59 -7.53 -6.65 -4.79
N VAL A 60 -8.45 -7.21 -5.59
CA VAL A 60 -9.88 -6.93 -5.50
C VAL A 60 -10.53 -7.85 -4.46
N VAL A 61 -11.40 -7.28 -3.63
CA VAL A 61 -12.19 -8.05 -2.66
C VAL A 61 -13.21 -8.92 -3.40
N LYS A 62 -13.02 -10.23 -3.34
CA LYS A 62 -13.89 -11.25 -3.94
C LYS A 62 -14.97 -11.68 -2.95
N GLN A 63 -16.21 -11.23 -3.17
CA GLN A 63 -17.34 -11.49 -2.25
C GLN A 63 -17.64 -12.98 -2.09
N GLU A 64 -17.40 -13.77 -3.13
CA GLU A 64 -17.54 -15.23 -3.11
C GLU A 64 -16.57 -15.94 -2.15
N LEU A 65 -15.48 -15.27 -1.74
CA LEU A 65 -14.52 -15.76 -0.76
C LEU A 65 -14.82 -15.29 0.68
N ILE A 66 -15.82 -14.42 0.87
CA ILE A 66 -16.24 -13.93 2.17
C ILE A 66 -17.38 -14.80 2.70
N LYS A 67 -17.22 -15.33 3.91
CA LYS A 67 -18.20 -16.22 4.56
C LYS A 67 -18.48 -15.77 5.98
N GLU A 68 -19.75 -15.78 6.38
CA GLU A 68 -20.12 -15.67 7.79
C GLU A 68 -20.06 -17.06 8.44
N VAL A 69 -19.29 -17.17 9.52
CA VAL A 69 -19.21 -18.39 10.34
C VAL A 69 -19.85 -18.11 11.68
N GLU A 70 -20.78 -18.97 12.07
CA GLU A 70 -21.39 -18.95 13.41
C GLU A 70 -20.44 -19.58 14.43
N MET A 71 -20.07 -18.81 15.45
CA MET A 71 -19.27 -19.26 16.59
C MET A 71 -20.12 -19.15 17.86
N GLY A 72 -21.04 -20.10 18.05
CA GLY A 72 -22.00 -20.05 19.15
C GLY A 72 -22.94 -18.84 19.01
N PRO A 73 -23.03 -17.93 20.00
CA PRO A 73 -23.88 -16.73 19.90
C PRO A 73 -23.27 -15.61 19.03
N PHE A 74 -22.04 -15.76 18.54
CA PHE A 74 -21.33 -14.74 17.76
C PHE A 74 -21.32 -15.09 16.27
N LYS A 75 -21.40 -14.06 15.41
CA LYS A 75 -21.16 -14.17 13.97
C LYS A 75 -19.79 -13.57 13.63
N HIS A 76 -18.97 -14.33 12.91
CA HIS A 76 -17.65 -13.87 12.48
C HIS A 76 -17.56 -13.91 10.95
N VAL A 77 -17.15 -12.80 10.34
CA VAL A 77 -16.89 -12.73 8.90
C VAL A 77 -15.47 -13.20 8.61
N ILE A 78 -15.30 -14.24 7.82
CA ILE A 78 -14.01 -14.75 7.36
C ILE A 78 -13.83 -14.38 5.90
N ASP A 79 -12.73 -13.72 5.59
CA ASP A 79 -12.33 -13.37 4.23
C ASP A 79 -11.23 -14.33 3.76
N GLY A 80 -11.62 -15.35 2.98
CA GLY A 80 -10.69 -16.34 2.42
C GLY A 80 -9.75 -15.78 1.35
N GLY A 81 -10.00 -14.57 0.84
CA GLY A 81 -9.14 -13.89 -0.12
C GLY A 81 -8.12 -12.94 0.51
N LEU A 82 -8.17 -12.73 1.83
CA LEU A 82 -7.36 -11.70 2.51
C LEU A 82 -5.85 -11.91 2.31
N ASP A 83 -5.35 -13.14 2.47
CA ASP A 83 -3.92 -13.43 2.34
C ASP A 83 -3.41 -13.26 0.89
N LEU A 84 -4.27 -13.50 -0.09
CA LEU A 84 -3.95 -13.21 -1.49
C LEU A 84 -3.81 -11.72 -1.74
N ARG A 85 -4.76 -10.92 -1.21
CA ARG A 85 -4.68 -9.47 -1.33
C ARG A 85 -3.42 -8.94 -0.66
N LYS A 86 -3.06 -9.41 0.55
CA LYS A 86 -1.80 -9.03 1.20
C LYS A 86 -0.58 -9.31 0.32
N ALA A 87 -0.46 -10.53 -0.22
CA ALA A 87 0.64 -10.90 -1.11
C ALA A 87 0.67 -10.03 -2.38
N ALA A 88 -0.50 -9.71 -2.96
CA ALA A 88 -0.60 -8.84 -4.12
C ALA A 88 -0.14 -7.40 -3.81
N PHE A 89 -0.60 -6.82 -2.70
CA PHE A 89 -0.22 -5.48 -2.25
C PHE A 89 1.27 -5.38 -1.88
N GLU A 90 1.84 -6.41 -1.26
CA GLU A 90 3.29 -6.50 -1.01
C GLU A 90 4.08 -6.52 -2.33
N CYS A 91 3.62 -7.32 -3.30
CA CYS A 91 4.24 -7.37 -4.62
C CYS A 91 4.14 -6.03 -5.35
N MET A 92 2.99 -5.35 -5.30
CA MET A 92 2.83 -4.01 -5.85
C MET A 92 3.82 -3.02 -5.26
N TYR A 93 4.00 -3.03 -3.93
CA TYR A 93 4.96 -2.16 -3.26
C TYR A 93 6.40 -2.41 -3.75
N THR A 94 6.82 -3.67 -3.88
CA THR A 94 8.14 -4.02 -4.42
C THR A 94 8.31 -3.57 -5.88
N LEU A 95 7.30 -3.78 -6.73
CA LEU A 95 7.37 -3.40 -8.14
C LEU A 95 7.52 -1.88 -8.34
N LEU A 96 6.96 -1.08 -7.44
CA LEU A 96 7.09 0.38 -7.46
C LEU A 96 8.56 0.83 -7.38
N ASP A 97 9.41 0.07 -6.68
CA ASP A 97 10.84 0.36 -6.53
C ASP A 97 11.71 -0.31 -7.61
N THR A 98 11.36 -1.51 -8.04
CA THR A 98 12.26 -2.32 -8.89
C THR A 98 11.92 -2.31 -10.37
N CYS A 99 10.68 -1.93 -10.71
CA CYS A 99 10.11 -2.02 -12.05
C CYS A 99 9.20 -0.83 -12.41
N LEU A 100 9.45 0.37 -11.84
CA LEU A 100 8.63 1.57 -12.06
C LEU A 100 8.39 1.86 -13.55
N GLU A 101 9.40 1.68 -14.40
CA GLU A 101 9.31 1.94 -15.84
C GLU A 101 8.34 1.01 -16.60
N LYS A 102 7.86 -0.06 -15.96
CA LYS A 102 6.91 -1.03 -16.52
C LYS A 102 5.48 -0.83 -16.00
N LEU A 103 5.26 0.14 -15.12
CA LEU A 103 3.94 0.36 -14.51
C LEU A 103 3.19 1.49 -15.22
N ASP A 104 1.92 1.25 -15.56
CA ASP A 104 0.98 2.35 -15.73
C ASP A 104 0.66 2.94 -14.35
N ILE A 105 1.17 4.14 -14.08
CA ILE A 105 1.06 4.77 -12.77
C ILE A 105 -0.40 5.11 -12.41
N PHE A 106 -1.25 5.43 -13.39
CA PHE A 106 -2.66 5.75 -13.10
C PHE A 106 -3.46 4.49 -12.80
N GLU A 107 -3.19 3.39 -13.51
CA GLU A 107 -3.77 2.09 -13.19
C GLU A 107 -3.30 1.61 -11.81
N PHE A 108 -1.98 1.68 -11.55
CA PHE A 108 -1.39 1.33 -10.26
C PHE A 108 -2.03 2.12 -9.10
N ILE A 109 -2.17 3.45 -9.24
CA ILE A 109 -2.83 4.29 -8.23
C ILE A 109 -4.27 3.85 -7.99
N THR A 110 -4.99 3.41 -9.02
CA THR A 110 -6.39 2.95 -8.90
C THR A 110 -6.51 1.72 -8.00
N TYR A 111 -5.62 0.74 -8.18
CA TYR A 111 -5.61 -0.46 -7.33
C TYR A 111 -5.06 -0.15 -5.92
N MET A 112 -4.07 0.74 -5.80
CA MET A 112 -3.59 1.22 -4.49
C MET A 112 -4.69 1.95 -3.70
N GLU A 113 -5.51 2.76 -4.36
CA GLU A 113 -6.65 3.49 -3.75
C GLU A 113 -7.64 2.52 -3.08
N ASN A 114 -7.89 1.35 -3.68
CA ASN A 114 -8.74 0.32 -3.07
C ASN A 114 -8.14 -0.19 -1.75
N GLY A 115 -6.82 -0.34 -1.69
CA GLY A 115 -6.12 -0.76 -0.48
C GLY A 115 -6.21 0.23 0.67
N LEU A 116 -6.40 1.53 0.39
CA LEU A 116 -6.67 2.55 1.42
C LEU A 116 -8.01 2.34 2.13
N LYS A 117 -8.90 1.50 1.57
CA LYS A 117 -10.24 1.18 2.10
C LYS A 117 -10.35 -0.25 2.65
N ASP A 118 -9.28 -1.05 2.62
CA ASP A 118 -9.28 -2.49 2.94
C ASP A 118 -8.88 -2.79 4.41
N HIS A 119 -8.46 -4.02 4.69
CA HIS A 119 -7.97 -4.53 5.96
C HIS A 119 -6.76 -3.74 6.47
N HIS A 120 -6.59 -3.72 7.79
CA HIS A 120 -5.52 -3.03 8.53
C HIS A 120 -4.14 -3.11 7.85
N ASP A 121 -3.62 -4.31 7.62
CA ASP A 121 -2.28 -4.51 7.03
C ASP A 121 -2.18 -3.97 5.60
N ILE A 122 -3.25 -4.11 4.80
CA ILE A 122 -3.32 -3.62 3.42
C ILE A 122 -3.34 -2.10 3.40
N LYS A 123 -4.08 -1.46 4.33
CA LYS A 123 -4.06 0.00 4.49
C LYS A 123 -2.66 0.51 4.81
N LEU A 124 -1.94 -0.16 5.71
CA LEU A 124 -0.55 0.21 6.04
C LEU A 124 0.36 0.16 4.82
N LEU A 125 0.31 -0.93 4.05
CA LEU A 125 1.05 -1.06 2.78
C LEU A 125 0.64 0.02 1.78
N SER A 126 -0.65 0.35 1.71
CA SER A 126 -1.17 1.38 0.80
C SER A 126 -0.71 2.78 1.17
N TYR A 127 -0.59 3.11 2.46
CA TYR A 127 0.01 4.38 2.90
C TYR A 127 1.51 4.45 2.59
N LEU A 128 2.23 3.34 2.66
CA LEU A 128 3.63 3.27 2.25
C LEU A 128 3.77 3.49 0.73
N MET A 129 2.96 2.80 -0.08
CA MET A 129 2.91 3.03 -1.52
C MET A 129 2.55 4.46 -1.87
N LEU A 130 1.54 5.06 -1.22
CA LEU A 130 1.16 6.45 -1.45
C LEU A 130 2.30 7.43 -1.15
N SER A 131 3.02 7.23 -0.04
CA SER A 131 4.19 8.03 0.30
C SER A 131 5.28 7.89 -0.76
N ARG A 132 5.50 6.66 -1.24
CA ARG A 132 6.52 6.38 -2.26
C ARG A 132 6.14 6.97 -3.62
N LEU A 133 4.89 6.80 -4.06
CA LEU A 133 4.33 7.42 -5.26
C LEU A 133 4.41 8.96 -5.22
N SER A 134 4.17 9.56 -4.06
CA SER A 134 4.28 11.02 -3.89
C SER A 134 5.70 11.53 -4.13
N THR A 135 6.71 10.69 -3.90
CA THR A 135 8.12 11.00 -4.17
C THR A 135 8.52 10.69 -5.61
N LEU A 136 8.10 9.52 -6.13
CA LEU A 136 8.53 9.03 -7.45
C LEU A 136 7.72 9.62 -8.62
N CYS A 137 6.44 9.90 -8.40
CA CYS A 137 5.48 10.29 -9.45
C CYS A 137 4.58 11.46 -8.98
N PRO A 138 5.16 12.60 -8.55
CA PRO A 138 4.40 13.70 -7.93
C PRO A 138 3.29 14.23 -8.83
N SER A 139 3.51 14.33 -10.14
CA SER A 139 2.54 14.86 -11.11
C SER A 139 1.31 13.96 -11.28
N GLN A 140 1.49 12.63 -11.24
CA GLN A 140 0.39 11.66 -11.33
C GLN A 140 -0.39 11.61 -10.02
N VAL A 141 0.32 11.69 -8.88
CA VAL A 141 -0.32 11.79 -7.56
C VAL A 141 -1.14 13.07 -7.43
N LEU A 142 -0.61 14.21 -7.87
CA LEU A 142 -1.30 15.50 -7.88
C LEU A 142 -2.64 15.41 -8.65
N GLN A 143 -2.64 14.79 -9.83
CA GLN A 143 -3.86 14.57 -10.63
C GLN A 143 -4.91 13.67 -9.95
N ARG A 144 -4.51 12.85 -8.98
CA ARG A 144 -5.40 11.96 -8.20
C ARG A 144 -5.67 12.47 -6.79
N LEU A 145 -5.10 13.61 -6.40
CA LEU A 145 -5.03 14.07 -5.01
C LEU A 145 -6.40 14.24 -4.36
N ASP A 146 -7.36 14.84 -5.06
CA ASP A 146 -8.71 15.06 -4.53
C ASP A 146 -9.39 13.75 -4.13
N ARG A 147 -9.25 12.70 -4.95
CA ARG A 147 -9.80 11.37 -4.67
C ARG A 147 -9.06 10.69 -3.53
N LEU A 148 -7.73 10.83 -3.49
CA LEU A 148 -6.90 10.27 -2.43
C LEU A 148 -7.22 10.88 -1.06
N CYS A 149 -7.63 12.16 -0.99
CA CYS A 149 -7.97 12.81 0.27
C CYS A 149 -9.16 12.17 1.01
N GLU A 150 -10.11 11.58 0.28
CA GLU A 150 -11.32 10.98 0.87
C GLU A 150 -10.99 9.86 1.88
N PRO A 151 -10.29 8.76 1.51
CA PRO A 151 -9.93 7.72 2.47
C PRO A 151 -8.98 8.20 3.57
N LEU A 152 -8.10 9.17 3.29
CA LEU A 152 -7.20 9.74 4.31
C LEU A 152 -8.00 10.46 5.40
N LYS A 153 -8.96 11.30 4.98
CA LYS A 153 -9.88 12.00 5.88
C LYS A 153 -10.71 11.02 6.71
N ALA A 154 -11.28 10.00 6.07
CA ALA A 154 -12.05 8.97 6.75
C ALA A 154 -11.23 8.24 7.82
N GLN A 155 -9.96 7.92 7.54
CA GLN A 155 -9.08 7.27 8.51
C GLN A 155 -8.73 8.17 9.69
N LEU A 156 -8.49 9.47 9.47
CA LEU A 156 -8.22 10.44 10.54
C LEU A 156 -9.42 10.66 11.46
N GLN A 157 -10.64 10.64 10.91
CA GLN A 157 -11.89 10.85 11.64
C GLN A 157 -12.41 9.59 12.34
N MET A 158 -11.79 8.43 12.09
CA MET A 158 -12.18 7.17 12.72
C MET A 158 -11.90 7.21 14.23
N ALA A 159 -12.95 7.04 15.02
CA ALA A 159 -12.91 6.99 16.47
C ALA A 159 -12.90 5.54 16.97
N SER A 160 -12.28 5.32 18.14
CA SER A 160 -12.34 4.03 18.82
C SER A 160 -13.79 3.70 19.22
N LYS A 161 -14.17 2.43 19.10
CA LYS A 161 -15.44 1.96 19.65
C LYS A 161 -15.45 2.14 21.18
N PRO A 162 -16.58 2.41 21.84
CA PRO A 162 -16.64 2.58 23.30
C PRO A 162 -16.10 1.39 24.09
N ASN A 163 -16.27 0.17 23.57
CA ASN A 163 -15.78 -1.08 24.16
C ASN A 163 -14.56 -1.65 23.39
N ALA A 164 -13.81 -0.80 22.69
CA ALA A 164 -12.67 -1.27 21.91
C ALA A 164 -11.63 -1.95 22.81
N VAL A 165 -11.20 -3.15 22.42
CA VAL A 165 -10.11 -3.81 23.13
C VAL A 165 -8.79 -3.07 22.85
N LYS A 166 -7.79 -3.26 23.71
CA LYS A 166 -6.47 -2.63 23.58
C LYS A 166 -5.87 -2.82 22.17
N GLN A 167 -5.98 -4.02 21.62
CA GLN A 167 -5.48 -4.35 20.28
C GLN A 167 -6.19 -3.56 19.16
N GLU A 168 -7.50 -3.34 19.24
CA GLU A 168 -8.24 -2.53 18.26
C GLU A 168 -7.80 -1.06 18.33
N THR A 169 -7.57 -0.55 19.55
CA THR A 169 -7.10 0.82 19.75
C THR A 169 -5.68 1.00 19.20
N GLU A 170 -4.76 0.06 19.47
CA GLU A 170 -3.39 0.10 18.94
C GLU A 170 -3.37 0.08 17.41
N LYS A 171 -4.19 -0.77 16.77
CA LYS A 171 -4.34 -0.80 15.30
C LYS A 171 -4.84 0.54 14.76
N LEU A 172 -5.82 1.16 15.42
CA LEU A 172 -6.33 2.47 15.00
C LEU A 172 -5.25 3.56 15.12
N GLU A 173 -4.50 3.59 16.22
CA GLU A 173 -3.38 4.52 16.40
C GLU A 173 -2.27 4.31 15.36
N GLU A 174 -1.97 3.07 15.01
CA GLU A 174 -0.98 2.73 13.99
C GLU A 174 -1.38 3.27 12.62
N LEU A 175 -2.63 3.02 12.19
CA LEU A 175 -3.18 3.57 10.95
C LEU A 175 -3.19 5.10 10.98
N ARG A 176 -3.50 5.71 12.12
CA ARG A 176 -3.47 7.16 12.27
C ARG A 176 -2.06 7.73 12.07
N ARG A 177 -1.03 7.07 12.60
CA ARG A 177 0.36 7.47 12.36
C ARG A 177 0.77 7.26 10.89
N ALA A 178 0.34 6.16 10.28
CA ALA A 178 0.65 5.86 8.88
C ALA A 178 0.02 6.86 7.91
N VAL A 179 -1.25 7.23 8.11
CA VAL A 179 -1.93 8.22 7.27
C VAL A 179 -1.31 9.61 7.43
N LEU A 180 -0.92 10.01 8.65
CA LEU A 180 -0.24 11.29 8.88
C LEU A 180 1.14 11.33 8.20
N ARG A 181 1.90 10.23 8.23
CA ARG A 181 3.16 10.12 7.46
C ARG A 181 2.92 10.32 5.96
N ALA A 182 1.90 9.69 5.40
CA ALA A 182 1.55 9.86 3.98
C ALA A 182 1.18 11.32 3.66
N ILE A 183 0.43 12.00 4.54
CA ILE A 183 0.04 13.40 4.37
C ILE A 183 1.26 14.33 4.43
N ILE A 184 2.20 14.10 5.34
CA ILE A 184 3.46 14.88 5.42
C ILE A 184 4.24 14.78 4.11
N VAL A 185 4.29 13.60 3.49
CA VAL A 185 4.96 13.42 2.20
C VAL A 185 4.16 14.07 1.07
N LEU A 186 2.83 13.92 1.05
CA LEU A 186 1.95 14.57 0.08
C LEU A 186 2.07 16.10 0.10
N GLN A 187 2.26 16.70 1.27
CA GLN A 187 2.44 18.15 1.39
C GLN A 187 3.69 18.66 0.65
N ARG A 188 4.65 17.79 0.35
CA ARG A 188 5.87 18.12 -0.41
C ARG A 188 5.65 18.03 -1.92
N VAL A 189 4.53 17.47 -2.39
CA VAL A 189 4.18 17.45 -3.81
C VAL A 189 3.90 18.89 -4.25
N PRO A 190 4.57 19.40 -5.29
CA PRO A 190 4.32 20.76 -5.80
C PRO A 190 2.85 20.96 -6.13
N GLU A 191 2.31 22.13 -5.76
CA GLU A 191 0.92 22.53 -6.01
C GLU A 191 -0.16 21.73 -5.26
N ALA A 192 0.21 20.80 -4.37
CA ALA A 192 -0.75 20.06 -3.55
C ALA A 192 -1.59 20.98 -2.64
N ASP A 193 -1.03 22.09 -2.19
CA ASP A 193 -1.71 23.13 -1.40
C ASP A 193 -2.83 23.84 -2.15
N ARG A 194 -2.78 23.86 -3.49
CA ARG A 194 -3.84 24.44 -4.33
C ARG A 194 -5.09 23.58 -4.43
N HIS A 195 -5.02 22.32 -4.04
CA HIS A 195 -6.16 21.41 -4.02
C HIS A 195 -6.99 21.63 -2.75
N GLN A 196 -8.25 22.03 -2.93
CA GLN A 196 -9.15 22.34 -1.81
C GLN A 196 -9.32 21.16 -0.85
N GLN A 197 -9.46 19.93 -1.38
CA GLN A 197 -9.61 18.72 -0.56
C GLN A 197 -8.39 18.47 0.33
N PHE A 198 -7.19 18.75 -0.18
CA PHE A 198 -5.95 18.60 0.59
C PHE A 198 -5.81 19.72 1.62
N SER A 199 -6.14 20.95 1.25
CA SER A 199 -6.20 22.08 2.18
C SER A 199 -7.19 21.85 3.34
N ASP A 200 -8.35 21.27 3.06
CA ASP A 200 -9.35 20.89 4.06
C ASP A 200 -8.83 19.78 4.99
N LEU A 201 -8.11 18.79 4.43
CA LEU A 201 -7.47 17.72 5.19
C LEU A 201 -6.41 18.28 6.16
N LEU A 202 -5.57 19.21 5.70
CA LEU A 202 -4.60 19.89 6.57
C LEU A 202 -5.29 20.75 7.63
N SER A 203 -6.41 21.40 7.29
CA SER A 203 -7.22 22.18 8.23
C SER A 203 -7.83 21.30 9.34
N LEU A 204 -8.33 20.11 8.99
CA LEU A 204 -8.81 19.11 9.93
C LEU A 204 -7.72 18.65 10.92
N ILE A 205 -6.49 18.44 10.44
CA ILE A 205 -5.37 18.07 11.31
C ILE A 205 -5.06 19.21 12.29
N ARG A 206 -5.02 20.47 11.82
CA ARG A 206 -4.72 21.63 12.65
C ARG A 206 -5.80 21.95 13.69
N SER A 207 -7.07 21.71 13.37
CA SER A 207 -8.20 22.01 14.27
C SER A 207 -8.36 20.99 15.39
N ASN A 208 -7.82 19.78 15.25
CA ASN A 208 -7.82 18.74 16.27
C ASN A 208 -6.47 18.71 17.00
N SER A 209 -6.45 19.11 18.28
CA SER A 209 -5.22 19.22 19.07
C SER A 209 -4.42 17.91 19.17
N ALA A 210 -5.09 16.76 19.26
CA ALA A 210 -4.43 15.46 19.31
C ALA A 210 -3.81 15.08 17.96
N LEU A 211 -4.53 15.31 16.86
CA LEU A 211 -4.00 15.09 15.50
C LEU A 211 -2.84 16.03 15.21
N HIS A 212 -2.95 17.32 15.54
CA HIS A 212 -1.91 18.30 15.32
C HIS A 212 -0.63 17.98 16.10
N SER A 213 -0.77 17.59 17.38
CA SER A 213 0.36 17.18 18.21
C SER A 213 1.04 15.94 17.64
N LEU A 214 0.26 14.95 17.18
CA LEU A 214 0.81 13.74 16.57
C LEU A 214 1.51 14.05 15.23
N TYR A 215 0.89 14.88 14.39
CA TYR A 215 1.43 15.32 13.11
C TYR A 215 2.80 16.00 13.28
N THR A 216 2.88 16.99 14.17
CA THR A 216 4.12 17.75 14.41
C THR A 216 5.25 16.88 14.99
N ASN A 217 4.92 15.90 15.84
CA ASN A 217 5.90 14.93 16.33
C ASN A 217 6.44 14.04 15.19
N ILE A 218 5.56 13.51 14.33
CA ILE A 218 5.97 12.69 13.18
C ILE A 218 6.83 13.49 12.20
N GLU A 219 6.44 14.74 11.92
CA GLU A 219 7.19 15.63 11.04
C GLU A 219 8.59 15.92 11.57
N ARG A 220 8.71 16.21 12.87
CA ARG A 220 10.00 16.41 13.55
C ARG A 220 10.88 15.16 13.49
N ASP A 221 10.33 13.99 13.78
CA ASP A 221 11.06 12.72 13.73
C ASP A 221 11.59 12.42 12.31
N ALA A 222 10.80 12.74 11.29
CA ALA A 222 11.21 12.58 9.89
C ALA A 222 12.37 13.51 9.51
N MET A 223 12.34 14.78 9.97
CA MET A 223 13.44 15.73 9.75
C MET A 223 14.72 15.30 10.48
N GLN A 224 14.62 14.81 11.72
CA GLN A 224 15.80 14.35 12.46
C GLN A 224 16.48 13.15 11.78
N ARG A 225 15.70 12.22 11.22
CA ARG A 225 16.25 11.08 10.47
C ARG A 225 16.98 11.49 9.21
N SER A 226 16.49 12.50 8.46
CA SER A 226 17.20 13.00 7.28
C SER A 226 18.53 13.65 7.65
N TYR A 227 18.60 14.44 8.73
CA TYR A 227 19.87 15.02 9.18
C TYR A 227 20.90 13.97 9.59
N ILE A 228 20.47 12.88 10.23
CA ILE A 228 21.38 11.79 10.60
C ILE A 228 21.91 11.08 9.35
N THR A 229 21.04 10.77 8.37
CA THR A 229 21.49 10.13 7.13
C THR A 229 22.45 11.01 6.35
N ASP A 230 22.19 12.31 6.25
CA ASP A 230 23.05 13.26 5.54
C ASP A 230 24.40 13.41 6.25
N SER A 231 24.40 13.52 7.59
CA SER A 231 25.64 13.61 8.39
C SER A 231 26.50 12.34 8.30
N THR A 232 25.88 11.16 8.11
CA THR A 232 26.62 9.90 7.91
C THR A 232 27.14 9.72 6.49
N MET A 233 26.51 10.33 5.48
CA MET A 233 26.97 10.26 4.09
C MET A 233 28.11 11.25 3.78
N GLU A 234 28.33 12.27 4.63
CA GLU A 234 29.46 13.21 4.50
C GLU A 234 30.79 12.69 5.06
N ILE A 235 30.85 11.46 5.59
CA ILE A 235 32.05 10.90 6.26
C ILE A 235 32.85 9.90 5.39
N ASP A 236 32.42 9.59 4.16
CA ASP A 236 33.15 8.74 3.20
C ASP A 236 33.58 9.50 1.93
#